data_AF-A0A971G127-F1
#
_entry.id   AF-A0A971G127-F1
#
_cell.length_a   1.000
_cell.length_b   1.000
_cell.length_c   1.000
_cell.angle_alpha   90.00
_cell.angle_beta   90.00
_cell.angle_gamma   90.00
#
_symmetry.space_group_name_H-M   'P 1'
#
loop_
_entity.id
_entity.type
_entity.pdbx_description
1 polymer ?
#
loop_
_entity_poly.entity_id
_entity_poly.type
_entity_poly.pdbx_seq_one_letter_code
_entity_poly.pdbx_strand_id
1 'polypeptide(L)'
;MAATTTESVRPGPAPAAAPPDRRPAGAAPAAALVFAGASAAAGIVHLAMTPGHVAEWATEGRSFAVVGLAQLAVAALAIGRARRWVFVAGAVLNGAAAAAWAWSRLWGLPFGPAAGDAEPVGGLDALTAAAEVLAVVAAVVVVLAVDRRGVAASAAVASAGRFGGTGFPLGSVAG
;
A
#
# COMPACT_ATOMS: atom_id res chain seq x y z
N MET A 1 -50.09 -50.18 27.20
CA MET A 1 -50.07 -48.77 26.78
C MET A 1 -48.87 -48.11 27.45
N ALA A 2 -47.80 -47.84 26.71
CA ALA A 2 -46.66 -47.06 27.18
C ALA A 2 -46.61 -45.77 26.36
N ALA A 3 -46.67 -44.62 27.03
CA ALA A 3 -46.64 -43.31 26.39
C ALA A 3 -45.19 -42.86 26.25
N THR A 4 -44.73 -42.73 25.00
CA THR A 4 -43.41 -42.19 24.67
C THR A 4 -43.50 -40.65 24.67
N THR A 5 -42.84 -40.00 25.63
CA THR A 5 -42.69 -38.53 25.66
C THR A 5 -41.55 -38.11 24.73
N THR A 6 -41.88 -37.38 23.65
CA THR A 6 -40.91 -36.77 22.75
C THR A 6 -40.39 -35.47 23.36
N GLU A 7 -39.14 -35.46 23.80
CA GLU A 7 -38.46 -34.25 24.30
C GLU A 7 -38.15 -33.30 23.13
N SER A 8 -38.73 -32.10 23.18
CA SER A 8 -38.52 -31.03 22.20
C SER A 8 -37.19 -30.33 22.49
N VAL A 9 -36.15 -30.69 21.72
CA VAL A 9 -34.84 -30.03 21.76
C VAL A 9 -35.00 -28.60 21.21
N ARG A 10 -34.90 -27.60 22.09
CA ARG A 10 -34.86 -26.20 21.67
C ARG A 10 -33.53 -25.88 20.99
N PRO A 11 -33.54 -25.22 19.81
CA PRO A 11 -32.31 -24.76 19.18
C PRO A 11 -31.55 -23.81 20.11
N GLY A 12 -30.26 -24.07 20.33
CA GLY A 12 -29.39 -23.18 21.08
C GLY A 12 -29.29 -21.80 20.42
N PRO A 13 -29.03 -20.73 21.19
CA PRO A 13 -28.91 -19.38 20.64
C PRO A 13 -27.84 -19.35 19.54
N ALA A 14 -28.21 -18.84 18.36
CA ALA A 14 -27.31 -18.70 17.23
C ALA A 14 -26.07 -17.89 17.64
N PRO A 15 -24.85 -18.28 17.24
CA PRO A 15 -23.64 -17.55 17.58
C PRO A 15 -23.78 -16.10 17.11
N ALA A 16 -23.58 -15.16 18.05
CA ALA A 16 -23.69 -13.74 17.79
C ALA A 16 -22.79 -13.35 16.61
N ALA A 17 -23.38 -12.74 15.58
CA ALA A 17 -22.66 -12.26 14.41
C ALA A 17 -21.52 -11.34 14.87
N ALA A 18 -20.29 -11.65 14.42
CA ALA A 18 -19.12 -10.83 14.74
C ALA A 18 -19.38 -9.36 14.34
N PRO A 19 -18.93 -8.37 15.16
CA PRO A 19 -19.15 -6.97 14.86
C PRO A 19 -18.58 -6.61 13.47
N PRO A 20 -19.28 -5.81 12.65
CA PRO A 20 -18.75 -5.38 11.37
C PRO A 20 -17.43 -4.61 11.58
N ASP A 21 -16.39 -4.95 10.81
CA ASP A 21 -15.11 -4.22 10.74
C ASP A 21 -15.40 -2.74 10.45
N ARG A 22 -15.27 -1.88 11.46
CA ARG A 22 -15.52 -0.43 11.38
C ARG A 22 -14.35 0.34 10.76
N ARG A 23 -13.64 -0.21 9.78
CA ARG A 23 -12.67 0.59 9.02
C ARG A 23 -13.42 1.60 8.13
N PRO A 24 -13.08 2.90 8.19
CA PRO A 24 -13.73 3.90 7.37
C PRO A 24 -13.49 3.57 5.90
N ALA A 25 -14.57 3.42 5.12
CA ALA A 25 -14.54 3.03 3.71
C ALA A 25 -13.68 3.95 2.81
N GLY A 26 -13.25 5.12 3.31
CA GLY A 26 -12.44 6.13 2.61
C GLY A 26 -10.92 6.12 2.88
N ALA A 27 -10.40 5.23 3.73
CA ALA A 27 -8.96 5.26 4.09
C ALA A 27 -8.02 4.98 2.90
N ALA A 28 -8.38 4.08 1.98
CA ALA A 28 -7.54 3.74 0.83
C ALA A 28 -7.47 4.86 -0.24
N PRO A 29 -8.59 5.50 -0.64
CA PRO A 29 -8.53 6.70 -1.48
C PRO A 29 -7.72 7.85 -0.87
N ALA A 30 -7.88 8.12 0.43
CA ALA A 30 -7.12 9.17 1.11
C ALA A 30 -5.63 8.85 1.15
N ALA A 31 -5.25 7.61 1.46
CA ALA A 31 -3.86 7.16 1.45
C ALA A 31 -3.25 7.24 0.02
N ALA A 32 -4.02 6.97 -1.03
CA ALA A 32 -3.53 7.12 -2.40
C ALA A 32 -3.23 8.59 -2.75
N LEU A 33 -4.05 9.53 -2.28
CA LEU A 33 -3.78 10.97 -2.44
C LEU A 33 -2.58 11.44 -1.64
N VAL A 34 -2.43 10.96 -0.39
CA VAL A 34 -1.24 11.23 0.43
C VAL A 34 0.01 10.70 -0.25
N PHE A 35 -0.01 9.46 -0.75
CA PHE A 35 1.10 8.87 -1.51
C PHE A 35 1.48 9.75 -2.72
N ALA A 36 0.49 10.16 -3.52
CA ALA A 36 0.72 10.95 -4.71
C ALA A 36 1.29 12.34 -4.37
N GLY A 37 0.70 13.03 -3.38
CA GLY A 37 1.17 14.35 -2.95
C GLY A 37 2.58 14.31 -2.36
N ALA A 38 2.86 13.33 -1.49
CA ALA A 38 4.17 13.18 -0.88
C ALA A 38 5.26 12.81 -1.89
N SER A 39 4.97 11.88 -2.82
CA SER A 39 5.89 11.54 -3.92
C SER A 39 6.11 12.72 -4.85
N ALA A 40 5.07 13.50 -5.16
CA ALA A 40 5.20 14.69 -5.99
C ALA A 40 6.07 15.77 -5.33
N ALA A 41 5.85 16.02 -4.03
CA ALA A 41 6.65 16.98 -3.27
C ALA A 41 8.13 16.59 -3.24
N ALA A 42 8.44 15.32 -2.94
CA ALA A 42 9.82 14.83 -2.96
C ALA A 42 10.44 14.95 -4.36
N GLY A 43 9.70 14.56 -5.41
CA GLY A 43 10.17 14.65 -6.78
C GLY A 43 10.49 16.06 -7.24
N ILE A 44 9.66 17.05 -6.85
CA ILE A 44 9.92 18.47 -7.12
C ILE A 44 11.20 18.93 -6.45
N VAL A 45 11.43 18.58 -5.17
CA VAL A 45 12.64 18.99 -4.46
C VAL A 45 13.88 18.36 -5.08
N HIS A 46 13.86 17.08 -5.42
CA HIS A 46 14.98 16.43 -6.11
C HIS A 46 15.33 17.08 -7.45
N LEU A 47 14.32 17.45 -8.24
CA LEU A 47 14.54 18.21 -9.48
C LEU A 47 15.11 19.60 -9.20
N ALA A 48 14.64 20.29 -8.16
CA ALA A 48 15.14 21.60 -7.78
C ALA A 48 16.60 21.57 -7.30
N MET A 49 17.04 20.47 -6.66
CA MET A 49 18.43 20.30 -6.20
C MET A 49 19.39 19.87 -7.33
N THR A 50 18.87 19.36 -8.44
CA THR A 50 19.66 18.84 -9.56
C THR A 50 20.74 19.81 -10.06
N PRO A 51 20.47 21.11 -10.35
CA PRO A 51 21.50 22.00 -10.90
C PRO A 51 22.69 22.21 -9.96
N GLY A 52 22.44 22.29 -8.65
CA GLY A 52 23.50 22.43 -7.65
C GLY A 52 24.40 21.20 -7.61
N HIS A 53 23.80 20.01 -7.52
CA HIS A 53 24.56 18.76 -7.50
C HIS A 53 25.25 18.44 -8.84
N VAL A 54 24.70 18.86 -9.99
CA VAL A 54 25.41 18.70 -11.27
C VAL A 54 26.70 19.52 -11.30
N ALA A 55 26.69 20.72 -10.69
CA ALA A 55 27.87 21.60 -10.64
C ALA A 55 28.97 21.04 -9.73
N GLU A 56 28.61 20.35 -8.65
CA GLU A 56 29.56 19.71 -7.75
C GLU A 56 30.01 18.34 -8.27
N TRP A 57 29.07 17.46 -8.60
CA TRP A 57 29.34 16.15 -9.16
C TRP A 57 28.21 15.65 -10.07
N ALA A 58 28.45 15.67 -11.38
CA ALA A 58 27.45 15.36 -12.41
C ALA A 58 26.73 14.01 -12.25
N THR A 59 27.35 13.00 -11.63
CA THR A 59 26.68 11.70 -11.38
C THR A 59 25.62 11.82 -10.30
N GLU A 60 25.92 12.52 -9.22
CA GLU A 60 24.96 12.78 -8.15
C GLU A 60 23.80 13.62 -8.69
N GLY A 61 24.08 14.73 -9.37
CA GLY A 61 23.03 15.58 -9.95
C GLY A 61 22.12 14.83 -10.94
N ARG A 62 22.67 13.94 -11.78
CA ARG A 62 21.84 13.08 -12.65
C ARG A 62 20.98 12.10 -11.87
N SER A 63 21.47 11.58 -10.74
CA SER A 63 20.70 10.69 -9.88
C SER A 63 19.48 11.40 -9.27
N PHE A 64 19.66 12.64 -8.77
CA PHE A 64 18.58 13.51 -8.33
C PHE A 64 17.53 13.72 -9.43
N ALA A 65 17.97 14.00 -10.66
CA ALA A 65 17.07 14.18 -11.79
C ALA A 65 16.23 12.93 -12.09
N VAL A 66 16.88 11.76 -12.15
CA VAL A 66 16.23 10.47 -12.43
C VAL A 66 15.24 10.10 -11.34
N VAL A 67 15.63 10.21 -10.07
CA VAL A 67 14.76 9.92 -8.93
C VAL A 67 13.58 10.88 -8.90
N GLY A 68 13.82 12.18 -9.11
CA GLY A 68 12.79 13.20 -9.14
C GLY A 68 11.74 12.95 -10.23
N LEU A 69 12.18 12.67 -11.46
CA LEU A 69 11.26 12.32 -12.56
C LEU A 69 10.48 11.04 -12.27
N ALA A 70 11.13 10.02 -11.71
CA ALA A 70 10.47 8.77 -11.35
C ALA A 70 9.41 8.98 -10.25
N GLN A 71 9.68 9.84 -9.26
CA GLN A 71 8.75 10.20 -8.19
C GLN A 71 7.51 10.93 -8.73
N LEU A 72 7.70 11.87 -9.67
CA LEU A 72 6.59 12.52 -10.36
C LEU A 72 5.77 11.53 -11.20
N ALA A 73 6.43 10.59 -11.88
CA ALA A 73 5.77 9.58 -12.68
C ALA A 73 4.88 8.65 -11.83
N VAL A 74 5.37 8.15 -10.69
CA VAL A 74 4.56 7.31 -9.79
C VAL A 74 3.42 8.10 -9.14
N ALA A 75 3.61 9.39 -8.84
CA ALA A 75 2.53 10.26 -8.35
C ALA A 75 1.42 10.42 -9.40
N ALA A 76 1.78 10.73 -10.65
CA ALA A 76 0.83 10.87 -11.75
C ALA A 76 0.10 9.53 -12.04
N LEU A 77 0.83 8.42 -12.03
CA LEU A 77 0.26 7.09 -12.21
C LEU A 77 -0.69 6.70 -11.07
N ALA A 78 -0.41 7.08 -9.83
CA ALA A 78 -1.30 6.78 -8.71
C ALA A 78 -2.65 7.51 -8.84
N ILE A 79 -2.66 8.72 -9.40
CA ILE A 79 -3.90 9.47 -9.66
C ILE A 79 -4.63 8.92 -10.89
N GLY A 80 -3.92 8.73 -12.01
CA GLY A 80 -4.53 8.34 -13.28
C GLY A 80 -4.86 6.85 -13.42
N ARG A 81 -4.09 5.99 -12.75
CA ARG A 81 -4.17 4.52 -12.86
C ARG A 81 -3.73 3.85 -11.55
N ALA A 82 -4.54 3.98 -10.49
CA ALA A 82 -4.30 3.43 -9.15
C ALA A 82 -4.23 1.88 -9.10
N ARG A 83 -3.19 1.28 -9.69
CA ARG A 83 -2.93 -0.16 -9.68
C ARG A 83 -1.96 -0.50 -8.54
N ARG A 84 -2.12 -1.68 -7.94
CA ARG A 84 -1.27 -2.19 -6.85
C ARG A 84 0.23 -2.03 -7.13
N TRP A 85 0.66 -2.35 -8.34
CA TRP A 85 2.08 -2.28 -8.72
C TRP A 85 2.64 -0.84 -8.68
N VAL A 86 1.83 0.19 -8.90
CA VAL A 86 2.26 1.60 -8.82
C VAL A 86 2.67 1.95 -7.40
N PHE A 87 1.86 1.55 -6.41
CA PHE A 87 2.15 1.79 -5.00
C PHE A 87 3.35 0.98 -4.52
N VAL A 88 3.50 -0.27 -4.99
CA VAL A 88 4.69 -1.09 -4.67
C VAL A 88 5.96 -0.47 -5.27
N ALA A 89 5.94 -0.13 -6.56
CA ALA A 89 7.07 0.51 -7.22
C ALA A 89 7.42 1.86 -6.57
N GLY A 90 6.40 2.66 -6.24
CA GLY A 90 6.57 3.92 -5.54
C GLY A 90 7.12 3.77 -4.12
N ALA A 91 6.71 2.75 -3.38
CA ALA A 91 7.27 2.46 -2.06
C ALA A 91 8.75 2.06 -2.15
N VAL A 92 9.11 1.24 -3.14
CA VAL A 92 10.52 0.87 -3.38
C VAL A 92 11.35 2.10 -3.76
N LEU A 93 10.85 2.93 -4.68
CA LEU A 93 11.52 4.15 -5.12
C LEU A 93 11.77 5.13 -3.98
N ASN A 94 10.71 5.53 -3.26
CA ASN A 94 10.83 6.49 -2.16
C ASN A 94 11.61 5.89 -0.98
N GLY A 95 11.43 4.60 -0.70
CA GLY A 95 12.19 3.92 0.35
C GLY A 95 13.68 3.84 0.04
N ALA A 96 14.06 3.59 -1.22
CA ALA A 96 15.45 3.58 -1.65
C ALA A 96 16.09 4.98 -1.57
N ALA A 97 15.35 6.03 -1.94
CA ALA A 97 15.82 7.41 -1.83
C ALA A 97 16.02 7.83 -0.36
N ALA A 98 15.05 7.55 0.51
CA ALA A 98 15.17 7.84 1.94
C ALA A 98 16.31 7.04 2.60
N ALA A 99 16.52 5.79 2.18
CA ALA A 99 17.64 4.97 2.64
C ALA A 99 18.99 5.51 2.16
N ALA A 100 19.08 5.98 0.92
CA ALA A 100 20.29 6.61 0.39
C ALA A 100 20.61 7.92 1.13
N TRP A 101 19.60 8.75 1.43
CA TRP A 101 19.76 9.94 2.27
C TRP A 101 20.25 9.54 3.67
N ALA A 102 19.60 8.60 4.34
CA ALA A 102 20.03 8.15 5.67
C ALA A 102 21.47 7.62 5.65
N TRP A 103 21.85 6.91 4.58
CA TRP A 103 23.21 6.43 4.40
C TRP A 103 24.22 7.57 4.27
N SER A 104 23.93 8.59 3.46
CA SER A 104 24.82 9.75 3.29
C SER A 104 25.04 10.49 4.61
N ARG A 105 24.04 10.51 5.51
CA ARG A 105 24.14 11.16 6.83
C ARG A 105 24.84 10.33 7.89
N LEU A 106 24.87 9.01 7.76
CA LEU A 106 25.46 8.13 8.76
C LEU A 106 26.90 7.74 8.43
N TRP A 107 27.19 7.52 7.14
CA TRP A 107 28.48 6.99 6.69
C TRP A 107 29.11 7.77 5.54
N GLY A 108 28.43 8.81 5.04
CA GLY A 108 28.81 9.44 3.78
C GLY A 108 28.46 8.59 2.56
N LEU A 109 28.52 9.20 1.37
CA LEU A 109 28.33 8.46 0.13
C LEU A 109 29.50 7.47 -0.09
N PRO A 110 29.26 6.28 -0.65
CA PRO A 110 30.33 5.30 -0.89
C PRO A 110 31.27 5.70 -2.04
N PHE A 111 30.92 6.72 -2.81
CA PHE A 111 31.66 7.22 -3.96
C PHE A 111 31.41 8.72 -4.13
N GLY A 112 32.24 9.38 -4.93
CA GLY A 112 32.16 10.82 -5.21
C GLY A 112 33.25 11.62 -4.50
N PRO A 113 33.26 12.95 -4.68
CA PRO A 113 34.31 13.83 -4.14
C PRO A 113 34.42 13.82 -2.62
N ALA A 114 33.30 13.60 -1.91
CA ALA A 114 33.20 13.56 -0.45
C ALA A 114 32.92 12.13 0.08
N ALA A 115 33.47 11.10 -0.58
CA ALA A 115 33.19 9.72 -0.21
C ALA A 115 33.65 9.39 1.21
N GLY A 116 32.76 8.78 2.00
CA GLY A 116 33.01 8.43 3.41
C GLY A 116 32.85 9.59 4.40
N ASP A 117 32.64 10.82 3.93
CA ASP A 117 32.37 11.97 4.78
C ASP A 117 30.86 12.08 5.01
N ALA A 118 30.43 11.94 6.27
CA ALA A 118 29.03 12.07 6.62
C ALA A 118 28.51 13.49 6.33
N GLU A 119 27.46 13.58 5.53
CA GLU A 119 26.87 14.85 5.16
C GLU A 119 26.06 15.46 6.33
N PRO A 120 26.13 16.78 6.54
CA PRO A 120 25.33 17.45 7.58
C PRO A 120 23.85 17.41 7.23
N VAL A 121 22.96 17.29 8.24
CA VAL A 121 21.49 17.33 8.03
C VAL A 121 21.02 18.74 7.66
N GLY A 122 20.37 18.87 6.50
CA GLY A 122 19.81 20.13 6.00
C GLY A 122 18.29 20.17 6.19
N GLY A 123 17.71 21.37 6.23
CA GLY A 123 16.26 21.51 6.41
C GLY A 123 15.45 20.94 5.25
N LEU A 124 15.86 21.24 4.00
CA LEU A 124 15.15 20.78 2.80
C LEU A 124 15.31 19.28 2.55
N ASP A 125 16.51 18.73 2.79
CA ASP A 125 16.74 17.30 2.61
C ASP A 125 15.99 16.45 3.65
N ALA A 126 15.96 16.87 4.92
CA ALA A 126 15.20 16.19 5.96
C ALA A 126 13.70 16.22 5.69
N LEU A 127 13.17 17.34 5.20
CA LEU A 127 11.77 17.45 4.79
C LEU A 127 11.46 16.53 3.60
N THR A 128 12.38 16.42 2.65
CA THR A 128 12.27 15.52 1.49
C THR A 128 12.24 14.07 1.94
N ALA A 129 13.19 13.65 2.79
CA ALA A 129 13.22 12.31 3.35
C ALA A 129 11.95 11.99 4.17
N ALA A 130 11.41 12.96 4.91
CA ALA A 130 10.14 12.78 5.63
C ALA A 130 8.96 12.58 4.66
N ALA A 131 8.91 13.32 3.55
CA ALA A 131 7.90 13.14 2.51
C ALA A 131 8.01 11.75 1.86
N GLU A 132 9.24 11.26 1.62
CA GLU A 132 9.47 9.92 1.08
C GLU A 132 8.99 8.83 2.02
N VAL A 133 9.31 8.93 3.32
CA VAL A 133 8.82 8.00 4.34
C VAL A 133 7.29 8.04 4.42
N LEU A 134 6.67 9.22 4.35
CA LEU A 134 5.22 9.37 4.31
C LEU A 134 4.61 8.68 3.08
N ALA A 135 5.24 8.82 1.91
CA ALA A 135 4.83 8.12 0.70
C ALA A 135 4.91 6.60 0.88
N VAL A 136 5.98 6.07 1.46
CA VAL A 136 6.13 4.63 1.73
C VAL A 136 5.01 4.13 2.65
N VAL A 137 4.75 4.81 3.76
CA VAL A 137 3.68 4.42 4.70
C VAL A 137 2.31 4.44 4.01
N ALA A 138 2.01 5.49 3.25
CA ALA A 138 0.76 5.62 2.52
C ALA A 138 0.60 4.51 1.46
N ALA A 139 1.66 4.18 0.73
CA ALA A 139 1.66 3.08 -0.23
C ALA A 139 1.38 1.72 0.44
N VAL A 140 2.02 1.44 1.59
CA VAL A 140 1.78 0.21 2.36
C VAL A 140 0.31 0.12 2.79
N VAL A 141 -0.27 1.22 3.28
CA VAL A 141 -1.70 1.26 3.65
C VAL A 141 -2.59 0.92 2.45
N VAL A 142 -2.31 1.48 1.27
CA VAL A 142 -3.06 1.18 0.05
C VAL A 142 -2.93 -0.29 -0.35
N VAL A 143 -1.71 -0.83 -0.40
CA VAL A 143 -1.45 -2.23 -0.81
C VAL A 143 -2.17 -3.21 0.12
N LEU A 144 -2.06 -3.01 1.45
CA LEU A 144 -2.74 -3.85 2.42
C LEU A 144 -4.27 -3.74 2.34
N ALA A 145 -4.81 -2.57 1.98
CA ALA A 145 -6.24 -2.39 1.79
C ALA A 145 -6.76 -3.09 0.53
N VAL A 146 -5.99 -3.11 -0.56
CA VAL A 146 -6.33 -3.82 -1.80
C VAL A 146 -6.33 -5.33 -1.58
N ASP A 147 -5.30 -5.87 -0.93
CA ASP A 147 -5.16 -7.31 -0.70
C ASP A 147 -6.32 -7.85 0.16
N ARG A 148 -6.74 -7.10 1.19
CA ARG A 148 -7.91 -7.45 2.03
C ARG A 148 -9.22 -7.51 1.24
N ARG A 149 -9.43 -6.60 0.29
CA ARG A 149 -10.63 -6.60 -0.59
C ARG A 149 -10.65 -7.83 -1.50
N GLY A 150 -9.51 -8.23 -2.04
CA GLY A 150 -9.39 -9.44 -2.87
C GLY A 150 -9.70 -10.73 -2.12
N VAL A 151 -9.21 -10.86 -0.88
CA VAL A 151 -9.50 -12.00 0.01
C VAL A 151 -10.99 -12.06 0.36
N ALA A 152 -11.59 -10.94 0.76
CA ALA A 152 -13.01 -10.88 1.10
C ALA A 152 -13.92 -11.23 -0.10
N ALA A 153 -13.61 -10.73 -1.30
CA ALA A 153 -14.35 -11.07 -2.51
C ALA A 153 -14.26 -12.57 -2.86
N SER A 154 -13.07 -13.15 -2.73
CA SER A 154 -12.85 -14.59 -2.98
C SER A 154 -13.62 -15.48 -1.99
N ALA A 155 -13.64 -15.09 -0.71
CA ALA A 155 -14.41 -15.79 0.32
C ALA A 155 -15.94 -15.69 0.08
N ALA A 156 -16.43 -14.55 -0.39
CA ALA A 156 -17.85 -14.36 -0.74
C ALA A 156 -18.28 -15.20 -1.96
N VAL A 157 -17.42 -15.33 -2.98
CA VAL A 157 -17.67 -16.24 -4.12
C VAL A 157 -17.70 -17.70 -3.65
N ALA A 158 -16.75 -18.09 -2.79
CA ALA A 158 -16.69 -19.45 -2.23
C ALA A 158 -17.89 -19.79 -1.32
N SER A 159 -18.46 -18.81 -0.60
CA SER A 159 -19.66 -19.02 0.20
C SER A 159 -20.94 -19.07 -0.65
N ALA A 160 -21.05 -18.23 -1.69
CA ALA A 160 -22.18 -18.27 -2.62
C ALA A 160 -22.24 -19.61 -3.40
N GLY A 161 -21.10 -20.16 -3.79
CA GLY A 161 -21.02 -21.47 -4.45
C GLY A 161 -21.49 -22.65 -3.59
N ARG A 162 -21.52 -22.50 -2.26
CA ARG A 162 -22.00 -23.55 -1.33
C ARG A 162 -23.54 -23.60 -1.17
N PHE A 163 -24.26 -22.56 -1.60
CA PHE A 163 -25.73 -22.52 -1.53
C PHE A 163 -26.44 -22.95 -2.82
N GLY A 164 -25.71 -23.20 -3.91
CA GLY A 164 -26.28 -23.63 -5.20
C GLY A 164 -26.48 -25.14 -5.37
N GLY A 165 -26.15 -25.96 -4.37
CA GLY A 165 -26.08 -27.42 -4.47
C GLY A 165 -26.99 -28.17 -3.50
N THR A 166 -28.31 -27.95 -3.52
CA THR A 166 -29.26 -28.91 -2.94
C THR A 166 -30.32 -29.24 -3.98
N GLY A 167 -30.19 -30.44 -4.54
CA GLY A 167 -31.00 -30.96 -5.63
C GLY A 167 -32.48 -31.04 -5.29
N PHE A 168 -33.28 -30.78 -6.32
CA PHE A 168 -34.70 -31.09 -6.36
C PHE A 168 -34.88 -32.62 -6.28
N PRO A 169 -35.65 -33.17 -5.32
CA PRO A 169 -36.07 -34.56 -5.42
C PRO A 169 -37.17 -34.64 -6.48
N LEU A 170 -36.85 -35.20 -7.66
CA LEU A 170 -37.88 -35.67 -8.58
C LEU A 170 -38.52 -36.91 -7.95
N GLY A 171 -39.64 -36.69 -7.27
CA GLY A 171 -40.54 -37.77 -6.89
C GLY A 171 -41.13 -38.40 -8.14
N SER A 172 -40.84 -39.68 -8.36
CA SER A 172 -41.58 -40.53 -9.29
C SER A 172 -42.53 -41.40 -8.47
N VAL A 173 -43.81 -41.07 -8.57
CA VAL A 173 -44.93 -41.99 -8.28
C VAL A 173 -45.40 -42.51 -9.63
N ALA A 174 -45.36 -43.83 -9.82
CA ALA A 174 -46.37 -44.64 -10.53
C ALA A 174 -45.77 -45.98 -10.97
N GLY A 175 -46.42 -47.08 -10.59
CA GLY A 175 -46.14 -48.45 -11.06
C GLY A 175 -46.43 -49.48 -9.99
#